data_AF-A0A1G9S1K2-F1
#
_entry.id   AF-A0A1G9S1K2-F1
#
_cell.length_a   1.000
_cell.length_b   1.000
_cell.length_c   1.000
_cell.angle_alpha   90.00
_cell.angle_beta   90.00
_cell.angle_gamma   90.00
#
_symmetry.space_group_name_H-M   'P 1'
#
loop_
_entity.id
_entity.type
_entity.pdbx_description
1 polymer ?
#
loop_
_entity_poly.entity_id
_entity_poly.type
_entity_poly.pdbx_seq_one_letter_code
_entity_poly.pdbx_strand_id
1 'polypeptide(L)'
;MRRRVATIVALGVTVAVTAGCGTTVRGLASPAEGTSAASTPATPPPRDGAADGADPACLIEDGCPAPGAPASSRGPGTTDTVVCAPLPTAMAVFDEQAGALFPSGQVPNSSSDASLSGLQGLVIDVVDQCGYQLMVDVANQYPDPLYGWLRTTAVMALGEISALPDGLRCADLASLGLGPKQALDYWFLWNGPSLMDADVDGIPCETVWPDVEQYMPAHY
;
A
#
# COMPACT_ATOMS: atom_id res chain seq x y z
N MET A 1 -25.77 17.87 -48.44
CA MET A 1 -26.18 19.01 -47.59
C MET A 1 -27.57 18.79 -47.03
N ARG A 2 -27.70 18.37 -45.76
CA ARG A 2 -28.92 18.46 -44.95
C ARG A 2 -28.49 18.56 -43.48
N ARG A 3 -28.38 19.79 -42.97
CA ARG A 3 -28.11 20.09 -41.56
C ARG A 3 -29.37 19.75 -40.76
N ARG A 4 -29.26 18.85 -39.78
CA ARG A 4 -30.27 18.72 -38.71
C ARG A 4 -29.72 19.47 -37.50
N VAL A 5 -30.34 20.61 -37.22
CA VAL A 5 -30.14 21.39 -35.99
C VAL A 5 -30.93 20.68 -34.89
N ALA A 6 -30.24 20.21 -33.86
CA ALA A 6 -30.86 19.70 -32.64
C ALA A 6 -30.51 20.65 -31.50
N THR A 7 -31.52 21.39 -31.05
CA THR A 7 -31.47 22.28 -29.88
C THR A 7 -32.19 21.56 -28.76
N ILE A 8 -31.49 21.09 -27.73
CA ILE A 8 -32.13 20.71 -26.45
C ILE A 8 -31.26 21.20 -25.27
N VAL A 9 -31.72 22.32 -24.72
CA VAL A 9 -31.92 22.68 -23.30
C VAL A 9 -31.01 22.03 -22.26
N ALA A 10 -30.06 22.82 -21.73
CA ALA A 10 -29.35 22.54 -20.49
C ALA A 10 -30.26 22.81 -19.27
N LEU A 11 -30.62 21.75 -18.54
CA LEU A 11 -31.22 21.85 -17.21
C LEU A 11 -30.10 21.84 -16.17
N GLY A 12 -29.84 23.01 -15.58
CA GLY A 12 -28.92 23.16 -14.46
C GLY A 12 -29.51 22.53 -13.20
N VAL A 13 -28.78 21.59 -12.60
CA VAL A 13 -29.07 21.06 -11.27
C VAL A 13 -28.15 21.78 -10.28
N THR A 14 -28.71 22.71 -9.52
CA THR A 14 -28.10 23.30 -8.32
C THR A 14 -28.15 22.29 -7.18
N VAL A 15 -26.98 21.80 -6.74
CA VAL A 15 -26.85 21.04 -5.48
C VAL A 15 -26.54 22.02 -4.37
N ALA A 16 -27.48 22.15 -3.42
CA ALA A 16 -27.33 22.96 -2.23
C ALA A 16 -26.45 22.25 -1.19
N VAL A 17 -25.41 22.95 -0.72
CA VAL A 17 -24.55 22.53 0.39
C VAL A 17 -25.29 22.84 1.71
N THR A 18 -25.74 21.81 2.42
CA THR A 18 -26.23 21.97 3.80
C THR A 18 -25.10 21.68 4.79
N ALA A 19 -24.61 22.74 5.44
CA ALA A 19 -23.75 22.66 6.61
C ALA A 19 -24.53 22.08 7.80
N GLY A 20 -24.09 20.93 8.32
CA GLY A 20 -24.61 20.30 9.53
C GLY A 20 -23.75 20.66 10.74
N CYS A 21 -24.36 21.33 11.72
CA CYS A 21 -23.76 21.81 12.95
C CYS A 21 -23.17 20.69 13.83
N GLY A 22 -22.00 20.95 14.40
CA GLY A 22 -21.40 20.16 15.47
C GLY A 22 -22.13 20.33 16.80
N THR A 23 -22.29 19.24 17.53
CA THR A 23 -22.74 19.25 18.93
C THR A 23 -21.53 19.11 19.85
N THR A 24 -21.22 20.21 20.53
CA THR A 24 -20.40 20.25 21.75
C THR A 24 -21.11 19.51 22.89
N VAL A 25 -20.46 18.51 23.48
CA VAL A 25 -20.83 17.99 24.81
C VAL A 25 -19.84 18.59 25.82
N ARG A 26 -20.33 19.49 26.66
CA ARG A 26 -19.61 20.06 27.80
C ARG A 26 -20.40 19.77 29.07
N GLY A 27 -19.71 19.16 30.04
CA GLY A 27 -19.89 19.47 31.46
C GLY A 27 -20.74 18.51 32.27
N LEU A 28 -20.12 17.90 33.30
CA LEU A 28 -20.39 18.09 34.74
C LEU A 28 -19.53 17.05 35.49
N ALA A 29 -18.38 17.46 36.02
CA ALA A 29 -18.18 17.91 37.41
C ALA A 29 -18.15 16.76 38.43
N SER A 30 -16.95 16.56 39.01
CA SER A 30 -16.68 15.76 40.21
C SER A 30 -17.44 16.27 41.45
N PRO A 31 -17.45 15.45 42.51
CA PRO A 31 -16.90 15.94 43.77
C PRO A 31 -15.90 14.97 44.43
N ALA A 32 -15.29 15.49 45.49
CA ALA A 32 -14.02 15.16 46.10
C ALA A 32 -14.02 14.00 47.12
N GLU A 33 -12.80 13.51 47.36
CA GLU A 33 -12.16 13.08 48.62
C GLU A 33 -12.79 12.01 49.53
N GLY A 34 -11.98 10.98 49.81
CA GLY A 34 -12.16 10.01 50.90
C GLY A 34 -10.92 9.10 51.04
N THR A 35 -10.20 9.28 52.14
CA THR A 35 -8.85 8.81 52.51
C THR A 35 -8.67 7.29 52.66
N SER A 36 -7.38 6.88 52.62
CA SER A 36 -6.74 5.71 53.28
C SER A 36 -6.64 4.39 52.50
N ALA A 37 -5.42 4.00 52.09
CA ALA A 37 -4.51 3.16 52.89
C ALA A 37 -3.41 2.56 52.00
N ALA A 38 -2.16 2.67 52.47
CA ALA A 38 -0.99 2.04 51.89
C ALA A 38 -1.05 0.52 52.03
N SER A 39 -0.57 -0.22 51.02
CA SER A 39 -0.06 -1.60 51.17
C SER A 39 0.84 -1.97 49.99
N THR A 40 2.12 -2.14 50.30
CA THR A 40 3.17 -2.72 49.45
C THR A 40 2.93 -4.23 49.26
N PRO A 41 3.30 -4.81 48.11
CA PRO A 41 3.94 -6.13 48.10
C PRO A 41 5.25 -6.06 47.29
N ALA A 42 6.41 -6.27 47.92
CA ALA A 42 7.08 -7.57 48.12
C ALA A 42 7.71 -8.12 46.84
N THR A 43 9.02 -7.85 46.71
CA THR A 43 9.99 -8.42 45.77
C THR A 43 10.05 -9.96 45.85
N PRO A 44 10.02 -10.70 44.72
CA PRO A 44 10.41 -12.11 44.69
C PRO A 44 11.93 -12.28 44.48
N PRO A 45 12.55 -13.36 45.00
CA PRO A 45 14.00 -13.59 44.93
C PRO A 45 14.46 -14.04 43.52
N PRO A 46 15.78 -13.95 43.22
CA PRO A 46 16.33 -14.35 41.92
C PRO A 46 16.27 -15.87 41.75
N ARG A 47 15.92 -16.32 40.56
CA ARG A 47 16.14 -17.70 40.11
C ARG A 47 17.30 -17.72 39.15
N ASP A 48 18.39 -18.34 39.58
CA ASP A 48 19.45 -18.83 38.71
C ASP A 48 18.90 -19.94 37.81
N GLY A 49 19.32 -19.94 36.54
CA GLY A 49 18.98 -21.01 35.60
C GLY A 49 19.03 -20.55 34.15
N ALA A 50 20.23 -20.26 33.66
CA ALA A 50 20.50 -20.20 32.23
C ALA A 50 20.24 -21.57 31.60
N ALA A 51 19.43 -21.59 30.54
CA ALA A 51 19.45 -22.63 29.54
C ALA A 51 19.32 -21.93 28.18
N ASP A 52 20.42 -22.00 27.43
CA ASP A 52 20.56 -21.50 26.08
C ASP A 52 19.43 -22.00 25.17
N GLY A 53 18.60 -21.06 24.73
CA GLY A 53 17.73 -21.21 23.59
C GLY A 53 18.03 -20.06 22.65
N ALA A 54 19.09 -20.21 21.84
CA ALA A 54 19.32 -19.30 20.73
C ALA A 54 18.11 -19.40 19.78
N ASP A 55 17.32 -18.33 19.74
CA ASP A 55 16.31 -18.13 18.71
C ASP A 55 17.05 -18.07 17.36
N PRO A 56 16.73 -18.94 16.38
CA PRO A 56 17.44 -19.01 15.11
C PRO A 56 17.31 -17.73 14.25
N ALA A 57 16.57 -16.72 14.70
CA ALA A 57 16.39 -15.45 14.01
C ALA A 57 17.62 -14.50 14.03
N CYS A 58 18.69 -14.80 14.78
CA CYS A 58 19.82 -13.88 14.97
C CYS A 58 21.10 -14.29 14.23
N LEU A 59 21.04 -14.47 12.91
CA LEU A 59 22.22 -14.70 12.05
C LEU A 59 22.39 -13.68 10.91
N ILE A 60 22.09 -12.40 11.15
CA ILE A 60 22.45 -11.31 10.23
C ILE A 60 23.15 -10.19 11.02
N GLU A 61 24.28 -9.70 10.49
CA GLU A 61 25.24 -8.79 11.15
C GLU A 61 24.74 -7.37 11.48
N ASP A 62 23.50 -7.00 11.15
CA ASP A 62 22.98 -5.66 11.41
C ASP A 62 21.69 -5.67 12.26
N GLY A 63 21.87 -5.58 13.58
CA GLY A 63 21.00 -4.84 14.49
C GLY A 63 19.65 -5.48 14.88
N CYS A 64 19.60 -6.18 16.01
CA CYS A 64 18.35 -6.42 16.71
C CYS A 64 17.77 -5.11 17.30
N PRO A 65 16.46 -4.85 17.18
CA PRO A 65 15.83 -3.71 17.84
C PRO A 65 15.83 -3.87 19.37
N ALA A 66 16.01 -2.77 20.09
CA ALA A 66 16.04 -2.76 21.55
C ALA A 66 14.72 -3.26 22.15
N PRO A 67 14.77 -4.03 23.26
CA PRO A 67 13.56 -4.53 23.92
C PRO A 67 12.70 -3.36 24.41
N GLY A 68 11.50 -3.21 23.83
CA GLY A 68 10.53 -2.15 24.16
C GLY A 68 10.29 -1.11 23.06
N ALA A 69 10.91 -1.23 21.89
CA ALA A 69 10.45 -0.49 20.71
C ALA A 69 9.01 -0.93 20.35
N PRO A 70 8.09 -0.01 20.01
CA PRO A 70 6.79 -0.42 19.48
C PRO A 70 7.06 -1.27 18.24
N ALA A 71 6.41 -2.44 18.16
CA ALA A 71 6.44 -3.25 16.96
C ALA A 71 6.10 -2.34 15.77
N SER A 72 6.96 -2.31 14.75
CA SER A 72 6.49 -1.90 13.43
C SER A 72 5.22 -2.70 13.16
N SER A 73 4.17 -2.05 12.65
CA SER A 73 2.87 -2.67 12.36
C SER A 73 2.91 -3.80 11.32
N ARG A 74 4.10 -4.24 10.92
CA ARG A 74 4.36 -5.42 10.12
C ARG A 74 4.22 -6.64 11.03
N GLY A 75 2.99 -7.15 11.11
CA GLY A 75 2.71 -8.45 11.71
C GLY A 75 3.54 -9.56 11.03
N PRO A 76 3.57 -10.78 11.60
CA PRO A 76 4.30 -11.90 11.02
C PRO A 76 3.56 -12.40 9.77
N GLY A 77 3.68 -11.66 8.68
CA GLY A 77 3.39 -12.12 7.34
C GLY A 77 4.63 -12.85 6.84
N THR A 78 4.47 -14.11 6.47
CA THR A 78 5.49 -14.88 5.77
C THR A 78 5.81 -14.17 4.45
N THR A 79 6.87 -13.37 4.42
CA THR A 79 7.36 -12.60 3.27
C THR A 79 7.91 -13.47 2.14
N ASP A 80 7.72 -14.78 2.19
CA ASP A 80 8.57 -15.74 1.48
C ASP A 80 8.10 -16.14 0.08
N THR A 81 7.04 -15.54 -0.49
CA THR A 81 6.56 -16.00 -1.82
C THR A 81 5.95 -14.94 -2.73
N VAL A 82 6.16 -13.63 -2.56
CA VAL A 82 5.80 -12.72 -3.68
C VAL A 82 6.84 -12.91 -4.77
N VAL A 83 6.41 -13.41 -5.94
CA VAL A 83 7.30 -13.67 -7.09
C VAL A 83 7.09 -12.59 -8.13
N CYS A 84 8.12 -11.76 -8.34
CA CYS A 84 8.17 -10.79 -9.43
C CYS A 84 8.45 -11.52 -10.75
N ALA A 85 7.44 -12.20 -11.26
CA ALA A 85 7.48 -13.04 -12.45
C ALA A 85 6.57 -12.50 -13.55
N PRO A 86 6.71 -13.05 -14.77
CA PRO A 86 5.70 -12.97 -15.81
C PRO A 86 4.26 -13.06 -15.30
N LEU A 87 3.35 -12.29 -15.90
CA LEU A 87 1.97 -12.15 -15.44
C LEU A 87 1.25 -13.49 -15.18
N PRO A 88 1.35 -14.53 -16.03
CA PRO A 88 0.70 -15.81 -15.73
C PRO A 88 1.19 -16.46 -14.43
N THR A 89 2.48 -16.34 -14.14
CA THR A 89 3.09 -16.87 -12.90
C THR A 89 2.74 -15.98 -11.71
N ALA A 90 2.82 -14.66 -11.86
CA ALA A 90 2.42 -13.71 -10.83
C ALA A 90 0.96 -13.90 -10.43
N MET A 91 0.07 -14.14 -11.41
CA MET A 91 -1.34 -14.45 -11.17
C MET A 91 -1.53 -15.74 -10.38
N ALA A 92 -0.84 -16.83 -10.76
CA ALA A 92 -0.96 -18.09 -10.04
C ALA A 92 -0.54 -17.97 -8.57
N VAL A 93 0.58 -17.26 -8.32
CA VAL A 93 1.09 -17.01 -6.97
C VAL A 93 0.14 -16.11 -6.18
N PHE A 94 -0.34 -15.03 -6.79
CA PHE A 94 -1.27 -14.12 -6.15
C PHE A 94 -2.58 -14.82 -5.79
N ASP A 95 -3.17 -15.60 -6.70
CA ASP A 95 -4.41 -16.35 -6.45
C ASP A 95 -4.26 -17.36 -5.29
N GLU A 96 -3.13 -18.07 -5.22
CA GLU A 96 -2.84 -19.01 -4.14
C GLU A 96 -2.77 -18.28 -2.78
N GLN A 97 -2.00 -17.21 -2.71
CA GLN A 97 -1.83 -16.42 -1.48
C GLN A 97 -3.13 -15.72 -1.07
N ALA A 98 -3.79 -15.10 -2.03
CA ALA A 98 -5.04 -14.41 -1.81
C ALA A 98 -6.14 -15.38 -1.36
N GLY A 99 -6.23 -16.56 -2.00
CA GLY A 99 -7.17 -17.62 -1.65
C GLY A 99 -6.95 -18.18 -0.24
N ALA A 100 -5.69 -18.31 0.20
CA ALA A 100 -5.35 -18.77 1.55
C ALA A 100 -5.84 -17.84 2.66
N LEU A 101 -6.12 -16.58 2.36
CA LEU A 101 -6.67 -15.59 3.30
C LEU A 101 -8.18 -15.77 3.53
N PHE A 102 -8.85 -16.59 2.72
CA PHE A 102 -10.30 -16.81 2.79
C PHE A 102 -10.65 -18.27 3.11
N PRO A 103 -11.67 -18.53 3.95
CA PRO A 103 -12.12 -19.89 4.25
C PRO A 103 -12.56 -20.70 3.03
N SER A 104 -13.00 -20.04 1.95
CA SER A 104 -13.37 -20.65 0.67
C SER A 104 -12.18 -21.11 -0.16
N GLY A 105 -10.94 -20.71 0.19
CA GLY A 105 -9.76 -20.88 -0.65
C GLY A 105 -9.78 -20.02 -1.91
N GLN A 106 -10.69 -19.05 -2.00
CA GLN A 106 -10.90 -18.19 -3.17
C GLN A 106 -11.22 -16.77 -2.73
N VAL A 107 -10.70 -15.79 -3.45
CA VAL A 107 -11.02 -14.38 -3.26
C VAL A 107 -12.50 -14.14 -3.60
N PRO A 108 -13.29 -13.50 -2.72
CA PRO A 108 -14.67 -13.21 -3.04
C PRO A 108 -14.78 -12.11 -4.11
N ASN A 109 -15.52 -12.39 -5.17
CA ASN A 109 -15.68 -11.46 -6.31
C ASN A 109 -16.71 -10.35 -6.06
N SER A 110 -17.39 -10.30 -4.92
CA SER A 110 -18.49 -9.35 -4.64
C SER A 110 -18.54 -8.89 -3.18
N SER A 111 -17.42 -8.95 -2.47
CA SER A 111 -17.37 -8.64 -1.04
C SER A 111 -17.24 -7.15 -0.75
N SER A 112 -17.55 -6.76 0.49
CA SER A 112 -17.31 -5.40 0.99
C SER A 112 -15.83 -5.13 1.27
N ASP A 113 -15.43 -3.85 1.32
CA ASP A 113 -14.05 -3.42 1.63
C ASP A 113 -13.48 -4.07 2.90
N ALA A 114 -14.34 -4.28 3.91
CA ALA A 114 -13.94 -4.91 5.17
C ALA A 114 -13.47 -6.37 4.98
N SER A 115 -14.13 -7.13 4.10
CA SER A 115 -13.71 -8.50 3.78
C SER A 115 -12.44 -8.52 2.94
N LEU A 116 -12.23 -7.51 2.09
CA LEU A 116 -11.04 -7.39 1.26
C LEU A 116 -9.83 -6.83 2.02
N SER A 117 -10.03 -6.21 3.20
CA SER A 117 -8.93 -5.68 4.02
C SER A 117 -7.84 -6.71 4.35
N GLY A 118 -8.16 -8.01 4.40
CA GLY A 118 -7.18 -9.08 4.55
C GLY A 118 -6.16 -9.16 3.41
N LEU A 119 -6.52 -8.71 2.20
CA LEU A 119 -5.64 -8.65 1.02
C LEU A 119 -4.74 -7.42 1.01
N GLN A 120 -4.99 -6.42 1.86
CA GLN A 120 -4.26 -5.16 1.80
C GLN A 120 -2.76 -5.36 1.99
N GLY A 121 -2.35 -6.24 2.91
CA GLY A 121 -0.94 -6.58 3.11
C GLY A 121 -0.31 -7.18 1.86
N LEU A 122 -0.99 -8.14 1.23
CA LEU A 122 -0.53 -8.78 0.00
C LEU A 122 -0.36 -7.78 -1.15
N VAL A 123 -1.33 -6.88 -1.34
CA VAL A 123 -1.23 -5.83 -2.37
C VAL A 123 -0.03 -4.91 -2.12
N ILE A 124 0.18 -4.50 -0.86
CA ILE A 124 1.34 -3.68 -0.48
C ILE A 124 2.64 -4.43 -0.77
N ASP A 125 2.74 -5.71 -0.42
CA ASP A 125 3.95 -6.51 -0.65
C ASP A 125 4.25 -6.67 -2.15
N VAL A 126 3.24 -6.85 -3.00
CA VAL A 126 3.42 -6.89 -4.47
C VAL A 126 3.93 -5.55 -5.01
N VAL A 127 3.34 -4.43 -4.58
CA VAL A 127 3.77 -3.10 -5.04
C VAL A 127 5.20 -2.79 -4.57
N ASP A 128 5.52 -3.11 -3.31
CA ASP A 128 6.84 -2.86 -2.72
C ASP A 128 7.94 -3.68 -3.39
N GLN A 129 7.70 -4.97 -3.60
CA GLN A 129 8.71 -5.89 -4.14
C GLN A 129 8.78 -5.88 -5.67
N CYS A 130 7.64 -5.81 -6.35
CA CYS A 130 7.56 -6.02 -7.80
C CYS A 130 7.12 -4.79 -8.60
N GLY A 131 6.65 -3.74 -7.94
CA GLY A 131 6.22 -2.51 -8.58
C GLY A 131 4.71 -2.42 -8.82
N TYR A 132 4.23 -1.19 -8.95
CA TYR A 132 2.83 -0.84 -9.11
C TYR A 132 2.21 -1.42 -10.38
N GLN A 133 2.96 -1.43 -11.49
CA GLN A 133 2.42 -1.92 -12.75
C GLN A 133 2.09 -3.41 -12.71
N LEU A 134 2.89 -4.24 -12.02
CA LEU A 134 2.56 -5.65 -11.88
C LEU A 134 1.24 -5.84 -11.12
N MET A 135 1.02 -5.08 -10.05
CA MET A 135 -0.23 -5.14 -9.30
C MET A 135 -1.41 -4.64 -10.12
N VAL A 136 -1.21 -3.63 -10.97
CA VAL A 136 -2.22 -3.19 -11.95
C VAL A 136 -2.58 -4.32 -12.92
N ASP A 137 -1.58 -5.03 -13.43
CA ASP A 137 -1.78 -6.12 -14.40
C ASP A 137 -2.48 -7.33 -13.76
N VAL A 138 -2.18 -7.63 -12.50
CA VAL A 138 -2.90 -8.59 -11.67
C VAL A 138 -4.35 -8.14 -11.48
N ALA A 139 -4.57 -6.88 -11.08
CA ALA A 139 -5.92 -6.33 -10.88
C ALA A 139 -6.77 -6.43 -12.15
N ASN A 140 -6.18 -6.20 -13.33
CA ASN A 140 -6.84 -6.31 -14.63
C ASN A 140 -7.42 -7.71 -14.93
N GLN A 141 -6.97 -8.76 -14.25
CA GLN A 141 -7.48 -10.12 -14.45
C GLN A 141 -8.77 -10.41 -13.66
N TYR A 142 -9.15 -9.54 -12.72
CA TYR A 142 -10.36 -9.70 -11.91
C TYR A 142 -11.52 -8.87 -12.46
N PRO A 143 -12.77 -9.32 -12.31
CA PRO A 143 -13.93 -8.48 -12.60
C PRO A 143 -14.16 -7.43 -11.50
N ASP A 144 -14.95 -6.41 -11.81
CA ASP A 144 -15.51 -5.51 -10.82
C ASP A 144 -16.44 -6.24 -9.82
N PRO A 145 -16.51 -5.82 -8.55
CA PRO A 145 -15.81 -4.67 -7.93
C PRO A 145 -14.37 -4.93 -7.48
N LEU A 146 -13.88 -6.17 -7.55
CA LEU A 146 -12.56 -6.55 -7.02
C LEU A 146 -11.42 -5.82 -7.75
N TYR A 147 -11.52 -5.68 -9.07
CA TYR A 147 -10.64 -4.85 -9.88
C TYR A 147 -10.46 -3.43 -9.32
N GLY A 148 -11.57 -2.72 -9.09
CA GLY A 148 -11.54 -1.34 -8.61
C GLY A 148 -10.92 -1.23 -7.21
N TRP A 149 -11.22 -2.19 -6.34
CA TRP A 149 -10.63 -2.27 -5.01
C TRP A 149 -9.11 -2.51 -5.08
N LEU A 150 -8.66 -3.49 -5.86
CA LEU A 150 -7.23 -3.81 -6.02
C LEU A 150 -6.44 -2.62 -6.58
N ARG A 151 -6.96 -1.94 -7.61
CA ARG A 151 -6.32 -0.74 -8.15
C ARG A 151 -6.22 0.39 -7.13
N THR A 152 -7.29 0.65 -6.40
CA THR A 152 -7.31 1.72 -5.39
C THR A 152 -6.27 1.41 -4.31
N THR A 153 -6.22 0.17 -3.83
CA THR A 153 -5.23 -0.27 -2.83
C THR A 153 -3.80 -0.20 -3.37
N ALA A 154 -3.57 -0.53 -4.65
CA ALA A 154 -2.26 -0.41 -5.28
C ALA A 154 -1.78 1.06 -5.35
N VAL A 155 -2.67 2.01 -5.67
CA VAL A 155 -2.36 3.45 -5.63
C VAL A 155 -2.05 3.89 -4.21
N MET A 156 -2.81 3.43 -3.20
CA MET A 156 -2.51 3.75 -1.80
C MET A 156 -1.16 3.19 -1.34
N ALA A 157 -0.76 2.01 -1.85
CA ALA A 157 0.52 1.38 -1.54
C ALA A 157 1.73 2.16 -2.08
N LEU A 158 1.55 3.02 -3.08
CA LEU A 158 2.60 3.92 -3.58
C LEU A 158 3.01 5.01 -2.57
N GLY A 159 2.22 5.23 -1.51
CA GLY A 159 2.53 6.21 -0.48
C GLY A 159 2.70 7.61 -1.06
N GLU A 160 3.84 8.24 -0.79
CA GLU A 160 4.15 9.62 -1.21
C GLU A 160 4.12 9.81 -2.73
N ILE A 161 4.45 8.79 -3.52
CA ILE A 161 4.43 8.85 -4.99
C ILE A 161 3.01 9.18 -5.50
N SER A 162 1.98 8.62 -4.86
CA SER A 162 0.57 8.85 -5.24
C SER A 162 0.10 10.30 -5.04
N ALA A 163 0.83 11.06 -4.21
CA ALA A 163 0.53 12.47 -3.92
C ALA A 163 1.32 13.45 -4.81
N LEU A 164 2.30 12.96 -5.58
CA LEU A 164 3.07 13.80 -6.50
C LEU A 164 2.21 14.20 -7.70
N PRO A 165 2.26 15.47 -8.15
CA PRO A 165 1.55 15.88 -9.37
C PRO A 165 2.15 15.22 -10.61
N ASP A 166 1.40 15.23 -11.70
CA ASP A 166 1.92 14.88 -13.03
C ASP A 166 2.97 15.89 -13.51
N GLY A 167 3.72 15.52 -14.55
CA GLY A 167 4.65 16.42 -15.24
C GLY A 167 6.06 16.52 -14.65
N LEU A 168 6.40 15.72 -13.63
CA LEU A 168 7.75 15.69 -13.06
C LEU A 168 8.71 14.88 -13.92
N ARG A 169 9.91 15.41 -14.16
CA ARG A 169 11.00 14.70 -14.84
C ARG A 169 11.72 13.77 -13.89
N CYS A 170 12.48 12.83 -14.44
CA CYS A 170 13.33 11.93 -13.67
C CYS A 170 14.31 12.67 -12.74
N ALA A 171 14.86 13.80 -13.18
CA ALA A 171 15.73 14.63 -12.35
C ALA A 171 14.98 15.30 -11.18
N ASP A 172 13.71 15.66 -11.36
CA ASP A 172 12.88 16.21 -10.29
C ASP A 172 12.60 15.12 -9.24
N LEU A 173 12.25 13.91 -9.68
CA LEU A 173 12.04 12.75 -8.79
C LEU A 173 13.32 12.39 -8.02
N ALA A 174 14.48 12.40 -8.68
CA ALA A 174 15.76 12.19 -8.02
C ALA A 174 16.06 13.27 -6.97
N SER A 175 15.71 14.52 -7.25
CA SER A 175 15.88 15.63 -6.29
C SER A 175 14.97 15.52 -5.06
N LEU A 176 13.84 14.82 -5.20
CA LEU A 176 12.95 14.46 -4.08
C LEU A 176 13.46 13.26 -3.28
N GLY A 177 14.60 12.66 -3.67
CA GLY A 177 15.19 11.51 -3.01
C GLY A 177 14.61 10.16 -3.45
N LEU A 178 13.80 10.14 -4.51
CA LEU A 178 13.28 8.89 -5.05
C LEU A 178 14.36 8.13 -5.83
N GLY A 179 14.34 6.80 -5.73
CA GLY A 179 15.17 5.88 -6.49
C GLY A 179 14.55 5.43 -7.81
N PRO A 180 15.30 4.64 -8.62
CA PRO A 180 14.87 4.20 -9.96
C PRO A 180 13.55 3.43 -9.96
N LYS A 181 13.32 2.49 -9.02
CA LYS A 181 12.05 1.78 -8.90
C LYS A 181 10.87 2.72 -8.66
N GLN A 182 11.03 3.68 -7.74
CA GLN A 182 9.99 4.65 -7.40
C GLN A 182 9.69 5.58 -8.58
N ALA A 183 10.69 5.89 -9.40
CA ALA A 183 10.50 6.65 -10.63
C ALA A 183 9.70 5.86 -11.68
N LEU A 184 9.90 4.54 -11.80
CA LEU A 184 9.06 3.68 -12.63
C LEU A 184 7.62 3.61 -12.11
N ASP A 185 7.45 3.44 -10.79
CA ASP A 185 6.14 3.44 -10.15
C ASP A 185 5.37 4.75 -10.44
N TYR A 186 6.05 5.90 -10.38
CA TYR A 186 5.51 7.20 -10.80
C TYR A 186 5.17 7.25 -12.30
N TRP A 187 6.07 6.76 -13.16
CA TRP A 187 5.87 6.76 -14.61
C TRP A 187 4.62 5.97 -14.99
N PHE A 188 4.43 4.78 -14.43
CA PHE A 188 3.23 3.96 -14.64
C PHE A 188 1.97 4.58 -14.04
N LEU A 189 2.05 5.16 -12.83
CA LEU A 189 0.92 5.87 -12.21
C LEU A 189 0.36 6.96 -13.15
N TRP A 190 1.24 7.70 -13.81
CA TRP A 190 0.88 8.79 -14.72
C TRP A 190 0.77 8.37 -16.19
N ASN A 191 0.64 7.07 -16.45
CA ASN A 191 0.42 6.50 -17.78
C ASN A 191 1.54 6.84 -18.79
N GLY A 192 2.78 6.74 -18.34
CA GLY A 192 3.97 6.77 -19.18
C GLY A 192 4.27 8.12 -19.84
N PRO A 193 4.44 9.22 -19.07
CA PRO A 193 4.70 10.53 -19.66
C PRO A 193 6.04 10.56 -20.42
N SER A 194 6.00 11.05 -21.66
CA SER A 194 7.18 11.13 -22.55
C SER A 194 8.27 12.09 -22.09
N LEU A 195 8.02 12.89 -21.06
CA LEU A 195 9.03 13.77 -20.47
C LEU A 195 10.05 13.02 -19.59
N MET A 196 9.77 11.75 -19.28
CA MET A 196 10.65 10.86 -18.53
C MET A 196 11.41 9.87 -19.43
N ASP A 197 10.88 9.60 -20.62
CA ASP A 197 11.43 8.70 -21.64
C ASP A 197 11.84 9.56 -22.85
N ALA A 198 13.10 9.99 -22.85
CA ALA A 198 13.56 11.11 -23.68
C ALA A 198 13.74 10.71 -25.16
N ASP A 199 14.04 9.45 -25.43
CA ASP A 199 14.18 8.87 -26.77
C ASP A 199 12.98 8.00 -27.18
N VAL A 200 12.02 7.78 -26.27
CA VAL A 200 10.72 7.16 -26.54
C VAL A 200 10.87 5.67 -26.89
N ASP A 201 11.81 5.01 -26.21
CA ASP A 201 12.07 3.58 -26.41
C ASP A 201 11.28 2.68 -25.45
N GLY A 202 10.56 3.28 -24.49
CA GLY A 202 9.79 2.59 -23.46
C GLY A 202 10.50 2.45 -22.12
N ILE A 203 11.74 2.93 -21.99
CA ILE A 203 12.56 2.86 -20.79
C ILE A 203 12.74 4.26 -20.20
N PRO A 204 11.87 4.70 -19.26
CA PRO A 204 12.01 6.04 -18.69
C PRO A 204 13.25 6.14 -17.80
N CYS A 205 13.80 7.35 -17.71
CA CYS A 205 14.80 7.76 -16.74
C CYS A 205 16.21 7.14 -16.85
N GLU A 206 16.53 6.44 -17.94
CA GLU A 206 17.87 5.88 -18.19
C GLU A 206 18.99 6.94 -18.17
N THR A 207 18.66 8.20 -18.51
CA THR A 207 19.59 9.33 -18.47
C THR A 207 19.95 9.78 -17.05
N VAL A 208 19.15 9.40 -16.05
CA VAL A 208 19.36 9.68 -14.62
C VAL A 208 19.85 8.42 -13.89
N TRP A 209 19.25 7.27 -14.19
CA TRP A 209 19.61 5.96 -13.64
C TRP A 209 19.86 4.97 -14.79
N PRO A 210 21.13 4.75 -15.19
CA PRO A 210 21.46 3.90 -16.34
C PRO A 210 21.01 2.44 -16.23
N ASP A 211 20.70 1.98 -15.02
CA ASP A 211 20.27 0.63 -14.69
C ASP A 211 18.78 0.55 -14.33
N VAL A 212 17.98 1.57 -14.65
CA VAL A 212 16.54 1.62 -14.34
C VAL A 212 15.75 0.47 -14.97
N GLU A 213 16.16 0.00 -16.14
CA GLU A 213 15.53 -1.12 -16.86
C GLU A 213 15.44 -2.40 -16.00
N GLN A 214 16.38 -2.63 -15.07
CA GLN A 214 16.36 -3.80 -14.20
C GLN A 214 15.13 -3.86 -13.27
N TYR A 215 14.45 -2.72 -13.06
CA TYR A 215 13.25 -2.59 -12.25
C TYR A 215 11.96 -2.61 -13.08
N MET A 216 12.06 -2.64 -14.41
CA MET A 216 10.89 -2.77 -15.28
C MET A 216 10.25 -4.16 -15.07
N PRO A 217 8.91 -4.27 -15.07
CA PRO A 217 8.27 -5.57 -15.06
C PRO A 217 8.70 -6.35 -16.32
N ALA A 218 8.90 -7.67 -16.20
CA ALA A 218 9.57 -8.54 -17.18
C ALA A 218 8.93 -8.64 -18.60
N HIS A 219 7.98 -7.77 -18.94
CA HIS A 219 7.19 -7.78 -20.17
C HIS A 219 6.94 -6.40 -20.79
N TYR A 220 7.55 -5.34 -20.25
CA TYR A 220 7.42 -3.98 -20.78
C TYR A 220 8.66 -3.57 -21.54
#